data_AF-A0A0D7VY13-F1
#
_entry.id   AF-A0A0D7VY13-F1
#
_cell.length_a   1.000
_cell.length_b   1.000
_cell.length_c   1.000
_cell.angle_alpha   90.00
_cell.angle_beta   90.00
_cell.angle_gamma   90.00
#
_symmetry.space_group_name_H-M   'P 1'
#
loop_
_entity.id
_entity.type
_entity.pdbx_description
1 polymer ?
#
loop_
_entity_poly.entity_id
_entity_poly.type
_entity_poly.pdbx_seq_one_letter_code
_entity_poly.pdbx_strand_id
1 'polypeptide(L)'
;MKNTKKGFLMVSMFATLLSFATEPAFLTFNKDAKKAILTLQKVKEGDQLTIIDNNGVVLYKEVIEKAGNYQKAFDLTALPDGNYVFELEKDL
;
A
#
# COMPACT_ATOMS: atom_id res chain seq x y z
N MET A 1 -14.59 -6.36 45.68
CA MET A 1 -14.40 -6.84 44.29
C MET A 1 -15.60 -6.46 43.41
N LYS A 2 -15.84 -5.15 43.14
CA LYS A 2 -17.05 -4.68 42.41
C LYS A 2 -16.73 -3.93 41.11
N ASN A 3 -15.48 -3.48 40.94
CA ASN A 3 -15.02 -2.71 39.77
C ASN A 3 -14.12 -3.51 38.81
N THR A 4 -13.64 -4.69 39.20
CA THR A 4 -12.76 -5.55 38.38
C THR A 4 -13.43 -6.08 37.11
N LYS A 5 -14.75 -6.29 37.13
CA LYS A 5 -15.51 -6.73 35.94
C LYS A 5 -15.57 -5.65 34.84
N LYS A 6 -15.52 -4.36 35.21
CA LYS A 6 -15.52 -3.23 34.27
C LYS A 6 -14.16 -3.04 33.59
N GLY A 7 -13.07 -3.34 34.30
CA GLY A 7 -11.72 -3.31 33.75
C GLY A 7 -11.50 -4.35 32.65
N PHE A 8 -12.04 -5.57 32.83
CA PHE A 8 -11.95 -6.64 31.83
C PHE A 8 -12.61 -6.26 30.49
N LEU A 9 -13.77 -5.60 30.54
CA LEU A 9 -14.49 -5.12 29.34
C LEU A 9 -13.69 -4.07 28.55
N MET A 10 -12.98 -3.16 29.23
CA MET A 10 -12.17 -2.14 28.55
C MET A 10 -10.93 -2.74 27.88
N VAL A 11 -10.29 -3.75 28.49
CA VAL A 11 -9.16 -4.47 27.88
C VAL A 11 -9.60 -5.22 26.61
N SER A 12 -10.77 -5.85 26.62
CA SER A 12 -11.29 -6.52 25.41
C SER A 12 -11.60 -5.56 24.25
N MET A 13 -12.08 -4.35 24.53
CA MET A 13 -12.36 -3.35 23.47
C MET A 13 -11.08 -2.75 22.87
N PHE A 14 -10.00 -2.63 23.64
CA PHE A 14 -8.70 -2.18 23.11
C PHE A 14 -8.02 -3.25 22.26
N ALA A 15 -8.18 -4.54 22.60
CA ALA A 15 -7.58 -5.64 21.84
C ALA A 15 -8.13 -5.73 20.40
N THR A 16 -9.41 -5.39 20.17
CA THR A 16 -10.02 -5.44 18.83
C THR A 16 -9.50 -4.38 17.85
N LEU A 17 -8.84 -3.32 18.34
CA LEU A 17 -8.31 -2.25 17.47
C LEU A 17 -6.96 -2.59 16.82
N LEU A 18 -6.25 -3.60 17.31
CA LEU A 18 -4.93 -3.99 16.80
C LEU A 18 -4.98 -4.98 15.63
N SER A 19 -6.17 -5.49 15.28
CA SER A 19 -6.31 -6.61 14.33
C SER A 19 -6.45 -6.20 12.86
N PHE A 20 -6.51 -4.90 12.55
CA PHE A 20 -6.66 -4.42 11.18
C PHE A 20 -5.31 -3.94 10.62
N ALA A 21 -4.43 -4.88 10.31
CA ALA A 21 -3.24 -4.62 9.49
C ALA A 21 -3.41 -5.35 8.15
N THR A 22 -3.44 -4.59 7.05
CA THR A 22 -3.46 -5.16 5.69
C THR A 22 -2.08 -5.68 5.35
N GLU A 23 -1.96 -6.91 4.86
CA GLU A 23 -0.69 -7.48 4.43
C GLU A 23 -0.16 -6.74 3.18
N PRO A 24 1.12 -6.35 3.14
CA PRO A 24 1.71 -5.75 1.94
C PRO A 24 1.79 -6.79 0.82
N ALA A 25 1.16 -6.50 -0.32
CA ALA A 25 1.31 -7.29 -1.52
C ALA A 25 2.64 -6.95 -2.20
N PHE A 26 3.60 -7.88 -2.19
CA PHE A 26 4.88 -7.72 -2.88
C PHE A 26 4.72 -8.05 -4.37
N LEU A 27 4.99 -7.08 -5.24
CA LEU A 27 5.05 -7.28 -6.69
C LEU A 27 6.51 -7.39 -7.13
N THR A 28 6.93 -8.57 -7.57
CA THR A 28 8.29 -8.81 -8.08
C THR A 28 8.33 -8.61 -9.60
N PHE A 29 9.10 -7.64 -10.07
CA PHE A 29 9.34 -7.42 -11.50
C PHE A 29 10.68 -8.04 -11.92
N ASN A 30 10.73 -8.66 -13.11
CA ASN A 30 11.96 -9.24 -13.66
C ASN A 30 12.92 -8.14 -14.15
N LYS A 31 14.21 -8.30 -13.83
CA LYS A 31 15.28 -7.30 -13.98
C LYS A 31 15.55 -6.85 -15.43
N ASP A 32 15.12 -7.63 -16.43
CA ASP A 32 15.31 -7.31 -17.86
C ASP A 32 14.20 -6.40 -18.45
N ALA A 33 13.12 -6.16 -17.70
CA ALA A 33 12.03 -5.32 -18.15
C ALA A 33 12.31 -3.84 -17.79
N LYS A 34 13.01 -3.13 -18.69
CA LYS A 34 13.19 -1.66 -18.63
C LYS A 34 11.87 -0.87 -18.47
N LYS A 35 10.75 -1.52 -18.80
CA LYS A 35 9.39 -1.01 -18.63
C LYS A 35 8.61 -1.99 -17.76
N ALA A 36 8.08 -1.51 -16.63
CA ALA A 36 7.20 -2.29 -15.76
C ALA A 36 5.74 -1.89 -16.02
N ILE A 37 4.85 -2.86 -16.17
CA ILE A 37 3.41 -2.60 -16.26
C ILE A 37 2.79 -2.97 -14.92
N LEU A 38 2.29 -1.97 -14.20
CA LEU A 38 1.52 -2.16 -12.98
C LEU A 38 0.04 -2.32 -13.36
N THR A 39 -0.57 -3.42 -12.92
CA THR A 39 -2.02 -3.64 -13.06
C THR A 39 -2.63 -3.80 -11.68
N LEU A 40 -3.52 -2.89 -11.31
CA LEU A 40 -4.27 -2.89 -10.07
C LEU A 40 -5.74 -3.11 -10.38
N GLN A 41 -6.37 -4.09 -9.73
CA GLN A 41 -7.78 -4.37 -9.92
C GLN A 41 -8.60 -3.78 -8.78
N LYS A 42 -9.80 -3.30 -9.10
CA LYS A 42 -10.76 -2.74 -8.14
C LYS A 42 -10.16 -1.59 -7.31
N VAL A 43 -9.49 -0.66 -7.99
CA VAL A 43 -9.14 0.63 -7.39
C VAL A 43 -10.38 1.51 -7.29
N LYS A 44 -10.38 2.46 -6.36
CA LYS A 44 -11.40 3.51 -6.24
C LYS A 44 -10.83 4.86 -6.72
N GLU A 45 -11.72 5.77 -7.06
CA GLU A 45 -11.35 7.18 -7.17
C GLU A 45 -10.88 7.68 -5.81
N GLY A 46 -9.76 8.39 -5.77
CA GLY A 46 -9.12 8.86 -4.54
C GLY A 46 -8.03 7.95 -3.99
N ASP A 47 -7.95 6.67 -4.42
CA ASP A 47 -6.83 5.80 -4.06
C ASP A 47 -5.50 6.44 -4.47
N GLN A 48 -4.46 6.34 -3.64
CA GLN A 48 -3.16 6.96 -3.89
C GLN A 48 -2.10 5.92 -4.20
N LEU A 49 -1.47 6.03 -5.38
CA LEU A 49 -0.33 5.23 -5.78
C LEU A 49 0.98 5.98 -5.48
N THR A 50 1.90 5.33 -4.79
CA THR A 50 3.22 5.88 -4.45
C THR A 50 4.32 4.90 -4.87
N ILE A 51 5.45 5.41 -5.38
CA ILE A 51 6.67 4.62 -5.63
C ILE A 51 7.77 5.15 -4.74
N ILE A 52 8.40 4.26 -3.99
CA ILE A 52 9.42 4.59 -2.98
C ILE A 52 10.69 3.79 -3.25
N ASP A 53 11.85 4.43 -3.09
CA ASP A 53 13.15 3.76 -3.13
C ASP A 53 13.49 3.04 -1.81
N ASN A 54 14.58 2.29 -1.80
CA ASN A 54 15.06 1.60 -0.59
C ASN A 54 15.42 2.53 0.59
N ASN A 55 15.63 3.82 0.34
CA ASN A 55 15.95 4.81 1.37
C ASN A 55 14.69 5.52 1.91
N GLY A 56 13.50 5.16 1.43
CA GLY A 56 12.25 5.81 1.82
C GLY A 56 11.96 7.10 1.03
N VAL A 57 12.69 7.37 -0.05
CA VAL A 57 12.46 8.55 -0.91
C VAL A 57 11.29 8.27 -1.84
N VAL A 58 10.28 9.15 -1.80
CA VAL A 58 9.15 9.10 -2.74
C VAL A 58 9.61 9.59 -4.11
N LEU A 59 9.62 8.69 -5.08
CA LEU A 59 10.00 8.95 -6.47
C LEU A 59 8.80 9.32 -7.34
N TYR A 60 7.61 8.86 -6.95
CA TYR A 60 6.37 9.08 -7.69
C TYR A 60 5.18 9.04 -6.75
N LYS A 61 4.19 9.89 -7.01
CA LYS A 61 2.92 9.92 -6.29
C LYS A 61 1.81 10.39 -7.22
N GLU A 62 0.71 9.65 -7.24
CA GLU A 62 -0.47 9.93 -8.08
C GLU A 62 -1.74 9.57 -7.31
N VAL A 63 -2.79 10.37 -7.52
CA VAL A 63 -4.14 10.04 -7.07
C VAL A 63 -4.89 9.41 -8.23
N ILE A 64 -5.50 8.26 -8.01
CA ILE A 64 -6.29 7.54 -9.01
C ILE A 64 -7.60 8.30 -9.21
N GLU A 65 -7.83 8.78 -10.43
CA GLU A 65 -9.03 9.56 -10.77
C GLU A 65 -10.24 8.70 -11.13
N LYS A 66 -10.06 7.39 -11.40
CA LYS A 66 -11.14 6.51 -11.87
C LYS A 66 -11.11 5.17 -11.17
N ALA A 67 -12.27 4.76 -10.66
CA ALA A 67 -12.47 3.43 -10.11
C ALA A 67 -12.42 2.34 -11.21
N GLY A 68 -12.02 1.13 -10.82
CA GLY A 68 -12.03 -0.05 -11.70
C GLY A 68 -10.66 -0.71 -11.84
N ASN A 69 -10.29 -1.07 -13.07
CA ASN A 69 -8.99 -1.65 -13.37
C ASN A 69 -8.03 -0.53 -13.79
N TYR A 70 -7.00 -0.32 -12.99
CA TYR A 70 -5.93 0.62 -13.29
C TYR A 70 -4.76 -0.13 -13.91
N GLN A 71 -4.25 0.38 -15.03
CA GLN A 71 -3.05 -0.13 -15.65
C GLN A 71 -2.17 1.04 -16.06
N LYS A 72 -0.91 1.00 -15.63
CA LYS A 72 0.09 2.02 -15.99
C LYS A 72 1.44 1.38 -16.28
N ALA A 73 2.05 1.84 -17.36
CA ALA A 73 3.42 1.50 -17.70
C ALA A 73 4.36 2.54 -17.11
N PHE A 74 5.38 2.08 -16.39
CA PHE A 74 6.46 2.88 -15.86
C PHE A 74 7.75 2.58 -16.62
N ASP A 75 8.41 3.64 -17.09
CA ASP A 75 9.76 3.54 -17.61
C ASP A 75 10.73 3.70 -16.43
N LEU A 76 11.42 2.63 -16.07
CA LEU A 76 12.33 2.60 -14.93
C LEU A 76 13.79 2.78 -15.35
N THR A 77 14.06 3.09 -16.63
CA THR A 77 15.43 3.18 -17.16
C THR A 77 16.27 4.30 -16.56
N ALA A 78 15.62 5.35 -16.06
CA ALA A 78 16.28 6.46 -15.38
C ALA A 78 16.59 6.16 -13.90
N LEU A 79 16.07 5.06 -13.36
CA LEU A 79 16.29 4.69 -11.97
C LEU A 79 17.56 3.83 -11.85
N PRO A 80 18.42 4.10 -10.84
CA PRO A 80 19.55 3.24 -10.52
C PRO A 80 19.12 1.80 -10.20
N ASP A 81 20.03 0.85 -10.35
CA ASP A 81 19.80 -0.51 -9.88
C ASP A 81 19.53 -0.54 -8.37
N GLY A 82 18.37 -1.09 -8.00
CA GLY A 82 17.91 -1.13 -6.61
C GLY A 82 16.57 -1.84 -6.48
N ASN A 83 16.05 -1.90 -5.25
CA ASN A 83 14.66 -2.31 -5.05
C ASN A 83 13.80 -1.06 -4.90
N TYR A 84 12.57 -1.17 -5.37
CA TYR A 84 11.56 -0.12 -5.35
C TYR A 84 10.24 -0.75 -4.93
N VAL A 85 9.47 0.00 -4.14
CA VAL A 85 8.18 -0.45 -3.63
C VAL A 85 7.08 0.39 -4.27
N PHE A 86 6.05 -0.30 -4.77
CA PHE A 86 4.81 0.33 -5.22
C PHE A 86 3.77 0.18 -4.10
N GLU A 87 3.34 1.30 -3.53
CA GLU A 87 2.33 1.34 -2.47
C GLU A 87 1.01 1.88 -3.01
N LEU A 88 -0.08 1.17 -2.71
CA LEU A 88 -1.45 1.61 -2.99
C LEU A 88 -2.16 1.86 -1.67
N GLU A 89 -2.32 3.14 -1.32
CA GLU A 89 -3.15 3.57 -0.20
C GLU A 89 -4.59 3.69 -0.70
N LYS A 90 -5.49 2.91 -0.10
CA LYS A 90 -6.91 2.95 -0.45
C LYS A 90 -7.63 3.91 0.47
N ASP A 91 -8.36 4.86 -0.09
CA ASP A 91 -9.23 5.71 0.72
C ASP A 91 -10.40 4.85 1.24
N LEU A 92 -10.73 5.02 2.52
CA LEU A 92 -11.65 4.15 3.27
C LEU A 92 -13.09 4.28 2.75
#